data_AF-A0A955VQN3-F1
#
_entry.id   AF-A0A955VQN3-F1
#
_cell.length_a   1.000
_cell.length_b   1.000
_cell.length_c   1.000
_cell.angle_alpha   90.00
_cell.angle_beta   90.00
_cell.angle_gamma   90.00
#
_symmetry.space_group_name_H-M   'P 1'
#
loop_
_entity.id
_entity.type
_entity.pdbx_description
1 polymer ?
#
loop_
_entity_poly.entity_id
_entity_poly.type
_entity_poly.pdbx_seq_one_letter_code
_entity_poly.pdbx_strand_id
1 'polypeptide(L)'
;MRSALVAAALALLAPGCKDPGDPCQLSVRGGRVHDPCATRCLDAVMTCPDGVHTNPGVCAGARCQGDEDCAAGFLCLPYEEDEGTAFCAPRDVCFD
;
A
#
# COMPACT_ATOMS: atom_id res chain seq x y z
N MET A 1 -13.60 -22.96 42.67
CA MET A 1 -13.16 -23.78 41.52
C MET A 1 -12.89 -22.82 40.37
N ARG A 2 -11.68 -22.88 39.83
CA ARG A 2 -11.10 -21.94 38.86
C ARG A 2 -11.55 -22.33 37.45
N SER A 3 -12.14 -21.41 36.69
CA SER A 3 -12.24 -21.53 35.23
C SER A 3 -11.94 -20.17 34.61
N ALA A 4 -10.65 -19.91 34.40
CA ALA A 4 -10.18 -18.85 33.54
C ALA A 4 -10.28 -19.37 32.09
N LEU A 5 -11.22 -18.82 31.31
CA LEU A 5 -11.25 -19.00 29.87
C LEU A 5 -10.15 -18.13 29.26
N VAL A 6 -9.00 -18.75 29.02
CA VAL A 6 -7.93 -18.20 28.19
C VAL A 6 -8.40 -18.28 26.74
N ALA A 7 -8.97 -17.18 26.23
CA ALA A 7 -9.15 -17.01 24.79
C ALA A 7 -7.76 -16.80 24.19
N ALA A 8 -7.17 -17.89 23.69
CA ALA A 8 -5.93 -17.87 22.94
C ALA A 8 -6.14 -17.05 21.66
N ALA A 9 -5.67 -15.80 21.67
CA ALA A 9 -5.46 -15.03 20.46
C ALA A 9 -4.36 -15.73 19.65
N LEU A 10 -4.75 -16.55 18.67
CA LEU A 10 -3.87 -16.95 17.59
C LEU A 10 -3.59 -15.70 16.73
N ALA A 11 -2.62 -14.89 17.16
CA ALA A 11 -1.93 -13.97 16.27
C ALA A 11 -1.13 -14.81 15.28
N LEU A 12 -1.72 -15.05 14.10
CA LEU A 12 -1.05 -15.64 12.95
C LEU A 12 0.16 -14.75 12.62
N LEU A 13 1.36 -15.24 12.94
CA LEU A 13 2.63 -14.73 12.44
C LEU A 13 2.75 -15.07 10.94
N ALA A 14 1.89 -14.47 10.12
CA ALA A 14 2.23 -14.28 8.71
C ALA A 14 3.39 -13.25 8.68
N PRO A 15 4.38 -13.36 7.78
CA PRO A 15 5.26 -12.24 7.50
C PRO A 15 4.35 -11.05 7.18
N GLY A 16 4.26 -10.11 8.11
CA GLY A 16 3.26 -9.05 8.07
C GLY A 16 3.43 -8.27 6.79
N CYS A 17 2.44 -8.34 5.91
CA CYS A 17 2.40 -7.45 4.77
C CYS A 17 2.49 -6.02 5.29
N LYS A 18 3.35 -5.21 4.67
CA LYS A 18 3.54 -3.81 5.05
C LYS A 18 2.24 -3.02 4.89
N ASP A 19 2.04 -2.07 5.80
CA ASP A 19 0.86 -1.23 5.85
C ASP A 19 0.92 -0.11 4.79
N PRO A 20 -0.21 0.48 4.37
CA PRO A 20 -0.22 1.60 3.43
C PRO A 20 0.66 2.76 3.91
N GLY A 21 1.53 3.24 3.02
CA GLY A 21 2.52 4.28 3.30
C GLY A 21 3.86 3.80 3.84
N ASP A 22 3.98 2.52 4.24
CA ASP A 22 5.29 1.96 4.58
C ASP A 22 6.19 1.89 3.35
N PRO A 23 7.50 2.14 3.49
CA PRO A 23 8.45 2.01 2.40
C PRO A 23 8.51 0.56 1.91
N CYS A 24 8.50 0.36 0.60
CA CYS A 24 8.46 -0.94 -0.04
C CYS A 24 9.45 -1.04 -1.20
N GLN A 25 9.78 -2.26 -1.57
CA GLN A 25 10.57 -2.54 -2.76
C GLN A 25 10.23 -3.95 -3.24
N LEU A 26 9.92 -4.08 -4.54
CA LEU A 26 9.74 -5.37 -5.16
C LEU A 26 11.07 -6.15 -5.13
N SER A 27 10.99 -7.45 -4.84
CA SER A 27 12.16 -8.32 -4.83
C SER A 27 11.93 -9.56 -5.68
N VAL A 28 12.97 -10.08 -6.32
CA VAL A 28 12.88 -11.31 -7.10
C VAL A 28 13.51 -12.45 -6.30
N ARG A 29 12.71 -13.47 -5.94
CA ARG A 29 13.20 -14.70 -5.31
C ARG A 29 12.80 -15.91 -6.15
N GLY A 30 13.79 -16.70 -6.56
CA GLY A 30 13.55 -17.90 -7.37
C GLY A 30 12.84 -17.64 -8.69
N GLY A 31 13.07 -16.47 -9.31
CA GLY A 31 12.43 -16.07 -10.58
C GLY A 31 11.00 -15.56 -10.44
N ARG A 32 10.49 -15.34 -9.22
CA ARG A 32 9.17 -14.74 -8.97
C ARG A 32 9.33 -13.36 -8.32
N VAL A 33 8.54 -12.40 -8.79
CA VAL A 33 8.41 -11.08 -8.14
C VAL A 33 7.61 -11.25 -6.85
N HIS A 34 8.12 -10.66 -5.77
CA HIS A 34 7.51 -10.66 -4.46
C HIS A 34 7.25 -9.21 -4.04
N ASP A 35 5.98 -8.92 -3.83
CA ASP A 35 5.52 -7.66 -3.27
C ASP A 35 5.39 -7.79 -1.74
N PRO A 36 6.07 -6.93 -0.96
CA PRO A 36 6.00 -6.98 0.50
C PRO A 36 4.73 -6.30 1.07
N CYS A 37 3.93 -5.62 0.26
CA CYS A 37 2.76 -4.86 0.67
C CYS A 37 1.49 -5.72 0.69
N ALA A 38 0.49 -5.32 1.49
CA ALA A 38 -0.79 -6.03 1.54
C ALA A 38 -1.59 -5.88 0.24
N THR A 39 -1.45 -4.72 -0.41
CA THR A 39 -2.13 -4.39 -1.66
C THR A 39 -1.16 -4.38 -2.84
N ARG A 40 -0.25 -3.40 -2.86
CA ARG A 40 0.78 -3.26 -3.89
C ARG A 40 1.89 -2.32 -3.43
N CYS A 41 3.10 -2.54 -3.89
CA CYS A 41 4.18 -1.57 -3.81
C CYS A 41 4.08 -0.56 -4.97
N LEU A 42 4.00 0.73 -4.67
CA LEU A 42 3.99 1.82 -5.64
C LEU A 42 5.43 2.11 -6.07
N ASP A 43 6.03 1.22 -6.86
CA ASP A 43 7.44 1.28 -7.28
C ASP A 43 7.65 1.90 -8.67
N ALA A 44 6.59 2.45 -9.24
CA ALA A 44 6.60 3.13 -10.52
C ALA A 44 6.09 4.56 -10.45
N VAL A 45 6.14 5.24 -11.59
CA VAL A 45 5.74 6.63 -11.73
C VAL A 45 4.23 6.77 -11.48
N MET A 46 3.89 7.80 -10.73
CA MET A 46 2.53 8.25 -10.46
C MET A 46 2.45 9.74 -10.77
N THR A 47 1.29 10.19 -11.25
CA THR A 47 1.04 11.61 -11.52
C THR A 47 0.25 12.22 -10.37
N CYS A 48 0.85 13.23 -9.72
CA CYS A 48 0.22 14.02 -8.67
C CYS A 48 -0.79 15.03 -9.23
N PRO A 49 -1.72 15.56 -8.40
CA PRO A 49 -2.77 16.48 -8.86
C PRO A 49 -2.26 17.80 -9.46
N ASP A 50 -1.05 18.22 -9.11
CA ASP A 50 -0.36 19.39 -9.66
C ASP A 50 0.36 19.11 -11.00
N GLY A 51 0.31 17.86 -11.48
CA GLY A 51 0.98 17.38 -12.68
C GLY A 51 2.43 16.98 -12.45
N VAL A 52 2.93 16.98 -11.21
CA VAL A 52 4.26 16.48 -10.89
C VAL A 52 4.27 14.95 -10.90
N HIS A 53 5.31 14.37 -11.48
CA HIS A 53 5.51 12.93 -11.46
C HIS A 53 6.33 12.53 -10.22
N THR A 54 5.88 11.49 -9.51
CA THR A 54 6.56 10.95 -8.33
C THR A 54 6.72 9.43 -8.47
N ASN A 55 7.71 8.85 -7.78
CA ASN A 55 7.82 7.41 -7.60
C ASN A 55 8.10 7.17 -6.11
N PRO A 56 7.06 6.90 -5.31
CA PRO A 56 7.19 6.98 -3.86
C PRO A 56 7.88 5.77 -3.24
N GLY A 57 7.82 4.60 -3.89
CA GLY A 57 8.36 3.38 -3.30
C GLY A 57 7.71 3.04 -1.96
N VAL A 58 6.39 3.28 -1.85
CA VAL A 58 5.60 2.99 -0.64
C VAL A 58 4.45 2.04 -0.94
N CYS A 59 3.94 1.37 0.09
CA CYS A 59 2.78 0.51 -0.05
C CYS A 59 1.51 1.31 -0.35
N ALA A 60 0.80 0.88 -1.38
CA ALA A 60 -0.54 1.34 -1.72
C ALA A 60 -1.55 1.01 -0.62
N GLY A 61 -2.47 1.93 -0.40
CA GLY A 61 -3.77 1.64 0.20
C GLY A 61 -4.68 0.88 -0.76
N ALA A 62 -5.99 0.99 -0.56
CA ALA A 62 -6.97 0.35 -1.44
C ALA A 62 -6.89 0.90 -2.88
N ARG A 63 -7.40 0.11 -3.84
CA ARG A 63 -7.74 0.62 -5.16
C ARG A 63 -8.86 1.64 -5.04
N CYS A 64 -8.80 2.69 -5.86
CA CYS A 64 -9.74 3.80 -5.82
C CYS A 64 -10.16 4.21 -7.24
N GLN A 65 -11.28 4.92 -7.33
CA GLN A 65 -11.76 5.62 -8.52
C GLN A 65 -11.79 7.13 -8.29
N GLY A 66 -11.85 7.57 -7.03
CA GLY A 66 -11.72 8.96 -6.62
C GLY A 66 -11.15 9.10 -5.21
N ASP A 67 -10.86 10.34 -4.80
CA ASP A 67 -10.30 10.64 -3.47
C ASP A 67 -11.24 10.23 -2.33
N GLU A 68 -12.56 10.18 -2.57
CA GLU A 68 -13.53 9.70 -1.58
C GLU A 68 -13.38 8.23 -1.18
N ASP A 69 -12.72 7.41 -2.00
CA ASP A 69 -12.46 6.00 -1.69
C ASP A 69 -11.28 5.83 -0.71
N CYS A 70 -10.49 6.89 -0.51
CA CYS A 70 -9.27 6.87 0.26
C CYS A 70 -9.49 7.33 1.70
N ALA A 71 -8.75 6.71 2.63
CA ALA A 71 -8.74 7.13 4.01
C ALA A 71 -8.18 8.56 4.16
N ALA A 72 -8.55 9.24 5.25
CA ALA A 72 -8.01 10.57 5.55
C ALA A 72 -6.47 10.55 5.55
N GLY A 73 -5.86 11.49 4.81
CA GLY A 73 -4.41 11.55 4.63
C GLY A 73 -3.87 10.85 3.37
N PHE A 74 -4.74 10.23 2.57
CA PHE A 74 -4.39 9.61 1.28
C PHE A 74 -5.06 10.33 0.11
N LEU A 75 -4.55 10.11 -1.10
CA LEU A 75 -5.09 10.57 -2.38
C LEU A 75 -5.19 9.42 -3.36
N CYS A 76 -6.20 9.48 -4.23
CA CYS A 76 -6.34 8.54 -5.31
C CYS A 76 -5.45 8.96 -6.48
N LEU A 77 -4.34 8.24 -6.68
CA LEU A 77 -3.38 8.56 -7.71
C LEU A 77 -3.36 7.47 -8.79
N PRO A 78 -3.33 7.85 -10.08
CA PRO A 78 -3.18 6.90 -11.17
C PRO A 78 -1.82 6.23 -11.12
N TYR A 79 -1.79 4.92 -11.36
CA TYR A 79 -0.58 4.12 -11.38
C TYR A 79 -0.19 3.81 -12.82
N GLU A 80 0.92 4.39 -13.30
CA GLU A 80 1.22 4.41 -14.74
C GLU A 80 1.61 3.04 -15.31
N GLU A 81 2.09 2.09 -14.50
CA GLU A 81 2.36 0.72 -14.97
C GLU A 81 1.08 -0.07 -15.27
N ASP A 82 -0.04 0.25 -14.63
CA ASP A 82 -1.32 -0.42 -14.83
C ASP A 82 -2.35 0.58 -15.33
N GLU A 83 -2.36 0.80 -16.65
CA GLU A 83 -3.28 1.74 -17.30
C GLU A 83 -4.72 1.57 -16.81
N GLY A 84 -5.32 2.68 -16.36
CA GLY A 84 -6.69 2.70 -15.82
C GLY A 84 -6.83 2.24 -14.37
N THR A 85 -5.72 1.97 -13.67
CA THR A 85 -5.73 1.65 -12.24
C THR A 85 -5.25 2.83 -11.40
N ALA A 86 -5.97 3.14 -10.33
CA ALA A 86 -5.54 4.10 -9.33
C ALA A 86 -5.53 3.47 -7.93
N PHE A 87 -4.64 3.98 -7.09
CA PHE A 87 -4.47 3.52 -5.72
C PHE A 87 -4.40 4.68 -4.75
N CYS A 88 -4.85 4.45 -3.52
CA CYS A 88 -4.68 5.39 -2.44
C CYS A 88 -3.20 5.46 -2.03
N ALA A 89 -2.56 6.60 -2.27
CA ALA A 89 -1.20 6.88 -1.83
C ALA A 89 -1.20 7.96 -0.74
N PRO A 90 -0.26 7.92 0.23
CA PRO A 90 -0.13 8.97 1.24
C PRO A 90 0.04 10.36 0.59
N ARG A 91 -0.58 11.40 1.14
CA ARG A 91 -0.55 12.75 0.55
C ARG A 91 0.85 13.35 0.43
N ASP A 92 1.70 13.07 1.39
CA ASP A 92 3.09 13.53 1.46
C ASP A 92 3.92 13.09 0.25
N VAL A 93 3.57 11.98 -0.43
CA VAL A 93 4.30 11.56 -1.65
C VAL A 93 4.26 12.56 -2.81
N CYS A 94 3.27 13.46 -2.78
CA CYS A 94 3.06 14.50 -3.79
C CYS A 94 3.37 15.92 -3.30
N PHE A 95 3.53 16.12 -1.99
CA PHE A 95 3.61 17.46 -1.40
C PHE A 95 4.73 17.59 -0.36
N ASP A 96 5.79 16.79 -0.49
CA ASP A 96 7.01 16.91 0.31
C ASP A 96 7.70 18.28 0.12
#